data_AF-A0A948EWU2-F1
#
_entry.id   AF-A0A948EWU2-F1
#
_cell.length_a   1.000
_cell.length_b   1.000
_cell.length_c   1.000
_cell.angle_alpha   90.00
_cell.angle_beta   90.00
_cell.angle_gamma   90.00
#
_symmetry.space_group_name_H-M   'P 1'
#
loop_
_entity.id
_entity.type
_entity.pdbx_description
1 polymer ?
#
loop_
_entity_poly.entity_id
_entity_poly.type
_entity_poly.pdbx_seq_one_letter_code
_entity_poly.pdbx_strand_id
1 'polypeptide(L)'
;MTQVSFDTTIQPWGNSLGLRITRALSEIAHFERGTAVTVEVVKGGLLVKLKQAEKKKIIFPFSEADLVRGLTPAGAHADELPMVLETETGA
;
A
#
# COMPACT_ATOMS: atom_id res chain seq x y z
N MET A 1 -14.89 8.23 14.27
CA MET A 1 -14.34 9.15 13.25
C MET A 1 -14.01 10.45 13.94
N THR A 2 -12.73 10.77 14.08
CA THR A 2 -12.30 11.99 14.76
C THR A 2 -12.20 13.10 13.73
N GLN A 3 -13.07 14.10 13.81
CA GLN A 3 -13.00 15.29 12.97
C GLN A 3 -12.08 16.31 13.65
N VAL A 4 -11.00 16.67 12.98
CA VAL A 4 -10.03 17.68 13.46
C VAL A 4 -9.87 18.75 12.39
N SER A 5 -9.94 20.01 12.79
CA SER A 5 -9.75 21.16 11.91
C SER A 5 -8.37 21.78 12.12
N PHE A 6 -7.72 22.16 11.02
CA PHE A 6 -6.44 22.87 11.02
C PHE A 6 -6.54 24.08 10.10
N ASP A 7 -6.11 25.23 10.60
CA ASP A 7 -6.00 26.44 9.79
C ASP A 7 -4.60 26.54 9.20
N THR A 8 -4.52 26.81 7.89
CA THR A 8 -3.26 26.98 7.18
C THR A 8 -3.50 27.80 5.92
N THR A 9 -2.44 28.37 5.37
CA THR A 9 -2.51 29.24 4.19
C THR A 9 -1.89 28.53 3.00
N ILE A 10 -2.59 28.56 1.86
CA ILE A 10 -2.04 28.09 0.59
C ILE A 10 -0.86 28.98 0.19
N GLN A 11 0.26 28.39 -0.21
CA GLN A 11 1.48 29.09 -0.55
C GLN A 11 1.91 28.80 -2.00
N PRO A 12 2.62 29.71 -2.68
CA PRO A 12 3.22 29.43 -3.97
C PRO A 12 4.40 28.46 -3.83
N TRP A 13 4.36 27.36 -4.58
CA TRP A 13 5.45 26.38 -4.73
C TRP A 13 5.84 26.30 -6.21
N GLY A 14 6.91 27.00 -6.59
CA GLY A 14 7.31 27.13 -7.99
C GLY A 14 6.19 27.73 -8.84
N ASN A 15 5.75 26.99 -9.86
CA ASN A 15 4.68 27.41 -10.79
C ASN A 15 3.28 26.96 -10.33
N SER A 16 3.09 26.63 -9.06
CA SER A 16 1.83 26.07 -8.55
C SER A 16 1.53 26.54 -7.13
N LEU A 17 0.33 26.23 -6.66
CA LEU A 17 -0.08 26.43 -5.29
C LEU A 17 0.04 25.13 -4.49
N GLY A 18 0.48 25.24 -3.24
CA GLY A 18 0.68 24.11 -2.36
C GLY A 18 0.13 24.35 -0.96
N LEU A 19 -0.36 23.27 -0.35
CA LEU A 19 -0.79 23.21 1.03
C LEU A 19 0.21 22.35 1.81
N ARG A 20 0.80 22.87 2.88
CA ARG A 20 1.70 22.07 3.74
C ARG A 20 0.87 21.11 4.60
N ILE A 21 1.18 19.82 4.51
CA ILE A 21 0.70 18.80 5.43
C ILE A 21 1.73 18.68 6.57
N THR A 22 1.36 19.12 7.77
CA THR A 22 2.23 19.02 8.96
C THR A 22 2.33 17.56 9.42
N ARG A 23 3.34 17.24 10.24
CA ARG A 23 3.53 15.89 10.81
C ARG A 23 2.27 15.35 11.50
N ALA A 24 1.63 16.20 12.32
CA ALA A 24 0.42 15.82 13.03
C ALA A 24 -0.74 15.51 12.05
N LEU A 25 -0.90 16.33 11.01
CA LEU A 25 -1.94 16.10 10.01
C LEU A 25 -1.66 14.84 9.19
N SER A 26 -0.40 14.58 8.81
CA SER A 26 -0.04 13.36 8.07
C SER A 26 -0.27 12.09 8.90
N GLU A 27 0.00 12.12 10.20
CA GLU A 27 -0.22 10.97 11.09
C GLU A 27 -1.71 10.67 11.26
N ILE A 28 -2.55 11.70 11.47
CA ILE A 28 -4.01 11.54 11.59
C ILE A 28 -4.63 11.09 10.27
N ALA A 29 -4.13 11.59 9.13
CA ALA A 29 -4.62 11.26 7.80
C ALA A 29 -4.00 9.97 7.20
N HIS A 30 -3.05 9.34 7.89
CA HIS A 30 -2.27 8.20 7.41
C HIS A 30 -1.59 8.45 6.05
N PHE A 31 -1.03 9.65 5.87
CA PHE A 31 -0.21 9.99 4.72
C PHE A 31 1.27 9.78 5.03
N GLU A 32 1.97 9.13 4.11
CA GLU A 32 3.42 9.00 4.12
C GLU A 32 4.04 9.80 2.97
N ARG A 33 5.36 9.97 3.00
CA ARG A 33 6.06 10.58 1.87
C ARG A 33 5.93 9.70 0.64
N GLY A 34 5.51 10.29 -0.48
CA GLY A 34 5.33 9.57 -1.75
C GLY A 34 3.98 8.85 -1.88
N THR A 35 3.09 8.94 -0.89
CA THR A 35 1.73 8.39 -0.99
C THR A 35 0.96 9.02 -2.15
N ALA A 36 0.40 8.18 -3.02
CA ALA A 36 -0.48 8.64 -4.08
C ALA A 36 -1.84 9.06 -3.50
N VAL A 37 -2.33 10.23 -3.91
CA VAL A 37 -3.61 10.79 -3.46
C VAL A 37 -4.51 11.12 -4.64
N THR A 38 -5.81 11.12 -4.39
CA THR A 38 -6.83 11.64 -5.30
C THR A 38 -7.35 12.95 -4.70
N VAL A 39 -7.39 14.01 -5.51
CA VAL A 39 -7.93 15.32 -5.13
C VAL A 39 -9.22 15.56 -5.92
N GLU A 40 -10.33 15.69 -5.20
CA GLU A 40 -11.66 15.93 -5.77
C GLU A 40 -12.11 17.35 -5.43
N VAL A 41 -12.66 18.06 -6.42
CA VAL A 41 -13.35 19.34 -6.18
C VAL A 41 -14.80 19.03 -5.81
N VAL A 42 -15.19 19.39 -4.59
CA VAL A 42 -16.54 19.16 -4.08
C VAL A 42 -17.18 20.51 -3.71
N LYS A 43 -18.50 20.50 -3.47
CA LYS A 43 -19.19 21.71 -3.01
C LYS A 43 -18.60 22.16 -1.67
N GLY A 44 -17.96 23.33 -1.67
CA GLY A 44 -17.37 23.92 -0.47
C GLY A 44 -15.86 23.71 -0.31
N GLY A 45 -15.17 23.01 -1.22
CA GLY A 45 -13.71 22.95 -1.18
C GLY A 45 -13.08 21.78 -1.94
N LEU A 46 -11.87 21.43 -1.51
CA LEU A 46 -11.11 20.30 -2.02
C LEU A 46 -11.14 19.14 -1.02
N LEU A 47 -11.35 17.93 -1.52
CA LEU A 47 -11.29 16.71 -0.74
C LEU A 47 -10.10 15.87 -1.21
N VAL A 48 -9.15 15.63 -0.31
CA VAL A 48 -7.94 14.84 -0.57
C VAL A 48 -8.09 13.48 0.10
N LYS A 49 -7.97 12.40 -0.68
CA LYS A 49 -8.07 11.02 -0.20
C LYS A 49 -6.85 10.22 -0.63
N LEU A 50 -6.52 9.16 0.10
CA LEU A 50 -5.61 8.13 -0.38
C LEU A 50 -6.11 7.61 -1.73
N LYS A 51 -5.21 7.55 -2.72
CA LYS A 51 -5.53 6.91 -3.99
C LYS A 51 -5.75 5.44 -3.69
N GLN A 52 -6.99 4.98 -3.84
CA GLN A 52 -7.27 3.56 -3.76
C GLN A 52 -6.46 2.89 -4.86
N ALA A 53 -5.58 1.96 -4.47
CA ALA A 53 -4.99 1.07 -5.45
C ALA A 53 -6.16 0.39 -6.15
N GLU A 54 -6.32 0.63 -7.44
CA GLU A 54 -7.13 -0.27 -8.25
C GLU A 54 -6.56 -1.65 -7.96
N LYS A 55 -7.36 -2.52 -7.35
CA LYS A 55 -6.98 -3.91 -7.16
C LYS A 55 -6.69 -4.40 -8.57
N LYS A 56 -5.41 -4.44 -8.96
CA LYS A 56 -5.01 -5.09 -10.20
C LYS A 56 -5.63 -6.45 -10.08
N LYS A 57 -6.58 -6.75 -10.96
CA LYS A 57 -7.21 -8.05 -11.01
C LYS A 57 -6.07 -8.96 -11.45
N ILE A 58 -5.35 -9.52 -10.48
CA ILE A 58 -4.33 -10.54 -10.76
C ILE A 58 -5.16 -11.72 -11.22
N ILE A 59 -5.29 -11.85 -12.54
CA ILE A 59 -5.92 -13.00 -13.16
C ILE A 59 -4.87 -14.10 -13.06
N PHE A 60 -4.95 -14.90 -12.00
CA PHE A 60 -4.16 -16.11 -11.93
C PHE A 60 -4.63 -17.04 -13.06
N PRO A 61 -3.71 -17.50 -13.94
CA PRO A 61 -4.10 -18.31 -15.09
C PRO A 61 -4.54 -19.73 -14.71
N PHE A 62 -4.31 -20.14 -13.46
CA PHE A 62 -4.61 -21.47 -12.93
C PHE A 62 -5.34 -21.36 -11.59
N SER A 63 -6.29 -22.27 -11.36
CA SER A 63 -6.89 -22.47 -10.03
C SER A 63 -5.97 -23.31 -9.15
N GLU A 64 -6.20 -23.33 -7.83
CA GLU A 64 -5.49 -24.22 -6.91
C GLU A 64 -5.60 -25.69 -7.37
N ALA A 65 -6.80 -26.10 -7.78
CA ALA A 65 -7.05 -27.45 -8.31
C ALA A 65 -6.20 -27.75 -9.55
N ASP A 66 -5.98 -26.78 -10.43
CA ASP A 66 -5.11 -26.93 -11.60
C ASP A 66 -3.63 -27.07 -11.20
N LEU A 67 -3.19 -26.33 -10.18
CA LEU A 67 -1.82 -26.36 -9.69
C LEU A 67 -1.46 -27.68 -9.01
N VAL A 68 -2.40 -28.26 -8.25
CA VAL A 68 -2.18 -29.55 -7.56
C VAL A 68 -2.41 -30.76 -8.46
N ARG A 69 -2.99 -30.57 -9.65
CA ARG A 69 -3.34 -31.66 -10.56
C ARG A 69 -2.09 -32.37 -11.07
N GLY A 70 -1.91 -33.62 -10.64
CA GLY A 70 -0.77 -34.44 -11.05
C GLY A 70 0.52 -34.16 -10.27
N LEU A 71 0.43 -33.42 -9.16
CA LEU A 71 1.56 -33.21 -8.27
C LEU A 71 1.92 -34.54 -7.58
N THR A 72 3.18 -34.94 -7.67
CA THR A 72 3.72 -36.15 -7.03
C THR A 72 4.67 -35.76 -5.90
N PRO A 73 4.96 -36.63 -4.91
CA PRO A 73 5.92 -36.31 -3.85
C PRO A 73 7.29 -35.86 -4.37
N ALA A 74 7.77 -36.51 -5.44
CA ALA A 74 9.00 -36.12 -6.12
C ALA A 74 8.89 -34.74 -6.80
N GLY A 75 7.79 -34.45 -7.49
CA GLY A 75 7.55 -33.15 -8.13
C GLY A 75 7.22 -32.02 -7.13
N ALA A 76 6.81 -32.37 -5.92
CA ALA A 76 6.59 -31.45 -4.80
C ALA A 76 7.87 -31.22 -3.97
N HIS A 77 8.99 -31.86 -4.33
CA HIS A 77 10.24 -31.81 -3.56
C HIS A 77 10.05 -32.18 -2.08
N ALA A 78 9.10 -33.08 -1.78
CA ALA A 78 8.72 -33.40 -0.40
C ALA A 78 9.86 -34.00 0.44
N ASP A 79 10.81 -34.65 -0.24
CA ASP A 79 11.97 -35.31 0.38
C ASP A 79 13.21 -34.40 0.43
N GLU A 80 13.17 -33.22 -0.20
CA GLU A 80 14.26 -32.25 -0.20
C GLU A 80 14.22 -31.43 1.10
N LEU A 81 14.68 -32.05 2.18
CA LEU A 81 14.81 -31.38 3.47
C LEU A 81 16.02 -30.43 3.44
N PRO A 82 15.82 -29.11 3.65
CA PRO A 82 16.94 -28.20 3.72
C PRO A 82 17.78 -28.49 4.96
N MET A 83 19.11 -28.39 4.83
CA MET A 83 19.98 -28.35 5.99
C MET A 83 19.86 -26.98 6.64
N VAL A 84 19.55 -26.95 7.94
CA VAL A 84 19.47 -25.72 8.71
C VAL A 84 20.88 -25.11 8.82
N LEU A 85 21.02 -23.84 8.44
CA LEU A 85 22.27 -23.11 8.62
C LEU A 85 22.32 -22.48 10.02
N GLU A 86 23.50 -22.41 10.62
CA GLU A 86 23.69 -21.83 11.97
C GLU A 86 23.18 -20.38 12.06
N THR A 87 23.29 -19.63 10.97
CA THR A 87 22.82 -18.24 10.83
C THR A 87 21.30 -18.10 10.83
N GLU A 88 20.56 -19.17 10.58
CA GLU A 88 19.08 -19.17 10.52
C GLU A 88 18.43 -19.45 11.89
N THR A 89 19.19 -20.01 12.83
CA THR A 89 18.70 -20.37 14.17
C THR A 89 18.80 -19.26 15.22
N GLY A 90 19.40 -18.11 14.88
CA GLY A 90 19.45 -16.93 15.77
C GLY A 90 20.17 -17.14 17.11
N ALA A 91 21.07 -18.14 17.18
CA ALA A 91 21.94 -18.40 18.33
C ALA A 91 23.20 -17.51 18.29
#